data_AF-A0A2T2Q492-F1
#
_entry.id   AF-A0A2T2Q492-F1
#
_cell.length_a   1.000
_cell.length_b   1.000
_cell.length_c   1.000
_cell.angle_alpha   90.00
_cell.angle_beta   90.00
_cell.angle_gamma   90.00
#
_symmetry.space_group_name_H-M   'P 1'
#
loop_
_entity.id
_entity.type
_entity.pdbx_description
1 polymer ?
#
loop_
_entity_poly.entity_id
_entity_poly.type
_entity_poly.pdbx_seq_one_letter_code
_entity_poly.pdbx_strand_id
1 'polypeptide(L)'
;MAGTAAGSVVTIIREIAQHRRDAKKRRADKLEELVAAIYEFDHWLECERNRKVYGEDIPATMTPFAKVQSISSIYFPRFSNLLTELDVAASGLEVWIAKGAHKRLNKDIAGLNDGQAEAYRPYMEKRENLLSALGKYAREELQ
;
A
#
# COMPACT_ATOMS: atom_id res chain seq x y z
N MET A 1 -33.76 -34.41 33.26
CA MET A 1 -32.58 -34.49 32.37
C MET A 1 -32.86 -33.66 31.11
N ALA A 2 -32.84 -32.33 31.19
CA ALA A 2 -33.17 -31.43 30.07
C ALA A 2 -32.38 -30.10 30.11
N GLY A 3 -31.13 -30.14 30.61
CA GLY A 3 -30.34 -28.92 30.86
C GLY A 3 -29.05 -28.77 30.04
N THR A 4 -28.60 -29.80 29.33
CA THR A 4 -27.24 -29.83 28.74
C THR A 4 -27.19 -29.46 27.26
N ALA A 5 -28.26 -29.67 26.49
CA ALA A 5 -28.28 -29.38 25.06
C ALA A 5 -28.42 -27.88 24.72
N ALA A 6 -29.11 -27.10 25.57
CA ALA A 6 -29.26 -25.66 25.36
C ALA A 6 -27.99 -24.86 25.70
N GLY A 7 -27.23 -25.29 26.72
CA GLY A 7 -26.00 -24.61 27.15
C GLY A 7 -24.82 -24.75 26.17
N SER A 8 -24.73 -25.87 25.45
CA SER A 8 -23.68 -26.12 24.46
C SER A 8 -23.90 -25.32 23.18
N VAL A 9 -25.13 -25.26 22.66
CA VAL A 9 -25.47 -24.49 21.45
C VAL A 9 -25.29 -22.98 21.66
N VAL A 10 -25.70 -22.45 22.83
CA VAL A 10 -25.51 -21.03 23.17
C VAL A 10 -24.03 -20.66 23.27
N THR A 11 -23.21 -21.54 23.86
CA THR A 11 -21.74 -21.33 23.95
C THR A 11 -21.09 -21.30 22.56
N ILE A 12 -21.44 -22.25 21.68
CA ILE A 12 -20.94 -22.30 20.30
C ILE A 12 -21.33 -21.03 19.51
N ILE A 13 -22.59 -20.57 19.63
CA ILE A 13 -23.03 -19.33 18.96
C ILE A 13 -22.24 -18.12 19.46
N ARG A 14 -22.00 -18.03 20.77
CA ARG A 14 -21.22 -16.94 21.38
C ARG A 14 -19.76 -16.95 20.90
N GLU A 15 -19.12 -18.12 20.85
CA GLU A 15 -17.75 -18.29 20.35
C GLU A 15 -17.64 -17.91 18.87
N ILE A 16 -18.57 -18.35 18.02
CA ILE A 16 -18.62 -17.97 16.61
C ILE A 16 -18.79 -16.45 16.47
N ALA A 17 -19.70 -15.84 17.23
CA ALA A 17 -19.88 -14.40 17.21
C ALA A 17 -18.64 -13.63 17.69
N GLN A 18 -17.92 -14.16 18.69
CA GLN A 18 -16.66 -13.60 19.16
C GLN A 18 -15.57 -13.68 18.09
N HIS A 19 -15.37 -14.84 17.48
CA HIS A 19 -14.42 -15.03 16.38
C HIS A 19 -14.71 -14.10 15.19
N ARG A 20 -15.99 -13.88 14.85
CA ARG A 20 -16.36 -12.93 13.80
C ARG A 20 -16.02 -11.48 14.16
N ARG A 21 -16.25 -11.06 15.40
CA ARG A 21 -15.85 -9.73 15.89
C ARG A 21 -14.34 -9.55 15.87
N ASP A 22 -13.60 -10.54 16.35
CA ASP A 22 -12.14 -10.50 16.40
C ASP A 22 -11.54 -10.48 14.98
N ALA A 23 -12.10 -11.26 14.06
CA ALA A 23 -11.71 -11.23 12.64
C ALA A 23 -12.00 -9.87 11.99
N LYS A 24 -13.18 -9.26 12.26
CA LYS A 24 -13.52 -7.92 11.77
C LYS A 24 -12.56 -6.86 12.32
N LYS A 25 -12.26 -6.90 13.62
CA LYS A 25 -11.28 -6.01 14.26
C LYS A 25 -9.89 -6.17 13.64
N ARG A 26 -9.40 -7.40 13.54
CA ARG A 26 -8.09 -7.68 12.93
C ARG A 26 -8.00 -7.17 11.50
N ARG A 27 -9.09 -7.25 10.75
CA ARG A 27 -9.16 -6.73 9.38
C ARG A 27 -9.17 -5.21 9.34
N ALA A 28 -9.77 -4.53 10.31
CA ALA A 28 -9.66 -3.08 10.45
C ALA A 28 -8.23 -2.65 10.78
N ASP A 29 -7.59 -3.28 11.78
CA ASP A 29 -6.20 -2.99 12.14
C ASP A 29 -5.27 -3.17 10.92
N LYS A 30 -5.48 -4.22 10.14
CA LYS A 30 -4.68 -4.47 8.91
C LYS A 30 -4.97 -3.50 7.79
N LEU A 31 -6.16 -2.90 7.74
CA LEU A 31 -6.46 -1.86 6.77
C LEU A 31 -5.69 -0.59 7.09
N GLU A 32 -5.65 -0.20 8.38
CA GLU A 32 -4.84 0.93 8.85
C GLU A 32 -3.35 0.72 8.54
N GLU A 33 -2.82 -0.48 8.84
CA GLU A 33 -1.43 -0.83 8.52
C GLU A 33 -1.15 -0.79 7.01
N LEU A 34 -2.10 -1.23 6.17
CA LEU A 34 -1.95 -1.18 4.70
C LEU A 34 -1.90 0.27 4.20
N VAL A 35 -2.79 1.13 4.68
CA VAL A 35 -2.82 2.54 4.31
C VAL A 35 -1.53 3.24 4.75
N ALA A 36 -1.07 2.99 5.97
CA ALA A 36 0.22 3.49 6.44
C ALA A 36 1.38 3.03 5.55
N ALA A 37 1.43 1.75 5.16
CA ALA A 37 2.46 1.22 4.28
C ALA A 37 2.44 1.85 2.87
N ILE A 38 1.27 2.24 2.36
CA ILE A 38 1.16 2.96 1.07
C ILE A 38 1.80 4.35 1.19
N TYR A 39 1.57 5.08 2.28
CA TYR A 39 2.23 6.37 2.51
C TYR A 39 3.72 6.25 2.81
N GLU A 40 4.14 5.20 3.52
CA GLU A 40 5.57 4.86 3.69
C GLU A 40 6.24 4.66 2.32
N PHE A 41 5.57 3.97 1.39
CA PHE A 41 6.08 3.76 0.04
C PHE A 41 6.14 5.07 -0.78
N ASP A 42 5.14 5.93 -0.66
CA ASP A 42 5.12 7.24 -1.31
C ASP A 42 6.30 8.12 -0.86
N HIS A 43 6.53 8.17 0.45
CA HIS A 43 7.67 8.86 1.02
C HIS A 43 9.00 8.25 0.56
N TRP A 44 9.09 6.93 0.48
CA TRP A 44 10.29 6.26 -0.01
C TRP A 44 10.60 6.63 -1.47
N LEU A 45 9.61 6.70 -2.37
CA LEU A 45 9.80 7.14 -3.76
C LEU A 45 10.32 8.58 -3.84
N GLU A 46 9.82 9.46 -2.98
CA GLU A 46 10.30 10.84 -2.85
C GLU A 46 11.76 10.90 -2.39
N CYS A 47 12.11 10.14 -1.35
CA CYS A 47 13.49 10.01 -0.89
C CYS A 47 14.41 9.46 -1.98
N GLU A 48 13.97 8.43 -2.72
CA GLU A 48 14.73 7.87 -3.83
C GLU A 48 14.97 8.89 -4.94
N ARG A 49 13.95 9.72 -5.26
CA ARG A 49 14.10 10.83 -6.19
C ARG A 49 15.17 11.80 -5.71
N ASN A 50 15.04 12.30 -4.48
CA ASN A 50 15.94 13.33 -3.96
C ASN A 50 17.38 12.84 -3.85
N ARG A 51 17.54 11.59 -3.40
CA ARG A 51 18.84 10.91 -3.33
C ARG A 51 19.47 10.69 -4.71
N LYS A 52 18.72 10.15 -5.67
CA LYS A 52 19.29 9.71 -6.96
C LYS A 52 19.37 10.84 -7.98
N VAL A 53 18.29 11.61 -8.14
CA VAL A 53 18.15 12.68 -9.14
C VAL A 53 18.82 13.95 -8.69
N TYR A 54 18.71 14.33 -7.41
CA TYR A 54 19.28 15.58 -6.89
C TYR A 54 20.56 15.39 -6.07
N GLY A 55 20.87 14.16 -5.67
CA GLY A 55 22.13 13.84 -4.98
C GLY A 55 22.12 14.20 -3.49
N GLU A 56 20.94 14.30 -2.88
CA GLU A 56 20.83 14.53 -1.44
C GLU A 56 21.38 13.34 -0.64
N ASP A 57 21.97 13.63 0.52
CA ASP A 57 22.52 12.63 1.44
C ASP A 57 21.40 11.99 2.27
N ILE A 58 20.63 11.12 1.62
CA ILE A 58 19.57 10.34 2.22
C ILE A 58 20.00 8.86 2.21
N PRO A 59 19.95 8.14 3.34
CA PRO A 59 20.28 6.72 3.37
C PRO A 59 19.39 5.90 2.43
N ALA A 60 20.00 4.99 1.67
CA ALA A 60 19.24 4.02 0.90
C ALA A 60 18.58 3.01 1.83
N THR A 61 17.28 2.79 1.67
CA THR A 61 16.49 1.86 2.49
C THR A 61 15.74 0.87 1.59
N MET A 62 15.29 -0.24 2.18
CA MET A 62 14.45 -1.20 1.47
C MET A 62 13.08 -0.61 1.15
N THR A 63 12.53 -0.97 0.00
CA THR A 63 11.20 -0.51 -0.42
C THR A 63 10.10 -1.01 0.54
N PRO A 64 9.21 -0.12 1.02
CA PRO A 64 8.02 -0.51 1.78
C PRO A 64 6.98 -1.29 0.95
N PHE A 65 7.12 -1.37 -0.38
CA PHE A 65 6.13 -2.03 -1.24
C PHE A 65 5.92 -3.51 -0.90
N ALA A 66 6.95 -4.20 -0.42
CA ALA A 66 6.82 -5.58 0.06
C ALA A 66 5.82 -5.71 1.24
N LYS A 67 5.77 -4.71 2.12
CA LYS A 67 4.78 -4.63 3.22
C LYS A 67 3.37 -4.42 2.67
N VAL A 68 3.21 -3.53 1.68
CA VAL A 68 1.93 -3.32 0.98
C VAL A 68 1.43 -4.63 0.35
N GLN A 69 2.28 -5.33 -0.39
CA GLN A 69 1.94 -6.57 -1.08
C GLN A 69 1.59 -7.71 -0.10
N SER A 70 2.34 -7.86 0.99
CA SER A 70 2.10 -8.89 2.00
C SER A 70 0.78 -8.69 2.75
N ILE A 71 0.49 -7.48 3.21
CA ILE A 71 -0.76 -7.20 3.92
C ILE A 71 -1.96 -7.42 2.98
N SER A 72 -1.88 -6.91 1.75
CA SER A 72 -2.99 -7.03 0.81
C SER A 72 -3.26 -8.46 0.36
N SER A 73 -2.22 -9.23 0.04
CA SER A 73 -2.39 -10.62 -0.40
C SER A 73 -3.07 -11.51 0.65
N ILE A 74 -2.81 -11.24 1.94
CA ILE A 74 -3.36 -12.01 3.06
C ILE A 74 -4.76 -11.51 3.45
N TYR A 75 -4.94 -10.20 3.61
CA TYR A 75 -6.15 -9.65 4.23
C TYR A 75 -7.14 -9.02 3.23
N PHE A 76 -6.65 -8.56 2.07
CA PHE A 76 -7.43 -7.81 1.09
C PHE A 76 -7.20 -8.24 -0.37
N PRO A 77 -7.27 -9.55 -0.69
CA PRO A 77 -6.93 -10.04 -2.03
C PRO A 77 -7.78 -9.44 -3.15
N ARG A 78 -8.95 -8.88 -2.84
CA ARG A 78 -9.80 -8.18 -3.81
C ARG A 78 -9.16 -6.93 -4.44
N PHE A 79 -8.12 -6.37 -3.84
CA PHE A 79 -7.39 -5.21 -4.38
C PHE A 79 -6.12 -5.60 -5.13
N SER A 80 -5.88 -6.89 -5.40
CA SER A 80 -4.69 -7.37 -6.09
C SER A 80 -4.45 -6.63 -7.41
N ASN A 81 -5.48 -6.48 -8.24
CA ASN A 81 -5.37 -5.79 -9.52
C ASN A 81 -4.98 -4.32 -9.36
N LEU A 82 -5.60 -3.59 -8.42
CA LEU A 82 -5.26 -2.18 -8.17
C LEU A 82 -3.83 -2.03 -7.66
N LEU A 83 -3.34 -2.99 -6.87
CA LEU A 83 -1.94 -3.01 -6.44
C LEU A 83 -0.97 -3.33 -7.56
N THR A 84 -1.30 -4.26 -8.44
CA THR A 84 -0.49 -4.53 -9.63
C THR A 84 -0.41 -3.29 -10.53
N GLU A 85 -1.52 -2.57 -10.70
CA GLU A 85 -1.52 -1.31 -11.45
C GLU A 85 -0.65 -0.24 -10.78
N LEU A 86 -0.70 -0.14 -9.45
CA LEU A 86 0.18 0.76 -8.69
C LEU A 86 1.65 0.38 -8.85
N ASP A 87 2.00 -0.91 -8.77
CA ASP A 87 3.36 -1.42 -8.92
C ASP A 87 3.95 -1.09 -10.30
N VAL A 88 3.17 -1.32 -11.36
CA VAL A 88 3.55 -0.99 -12.74
C VAL A 88 3.78 0.52 -12.89
N ALA A 89 2.89 1.34 -12.32
CA ALA A 89 3.04 2.79 -12.36
C ALA A 89 4.25 3.29 -11.56
N ALA A 90 4.50 2.72 -10.38
CA ALA A 90 5.68 3.01 -9.57
C ALA A 90 6.98 2.62 -10.28
N SER A 91 7.01 1.45 -10.92
CA SER A 91 8.14 1.02 -11.76
C SER A 91 8.45 2.03 -12.87
N GLY A 92 7.41 2.62 -13.49
CA GLY A 92 7.58 3.70 -14.47
C GLY A 92 8.26 4.94 -13.88
N LEU A 93 7.86 5.33 -12.66
CA LEU A 93 8.48 6.43 -11.93
C LEU A 93 9.93 6.12 -11.53
N GLU A 94 10.21 4.91 -11.07
CA GLU A 94 11.57 4.46 -10.74
C GLU A 94 12.50 4.47 -11.96
N VAL A 95 12.00 4.09 -13.14
CA VAL A 95 12.75 4.21 -14.39
C VAL A 95 13.09 5.66 -14.70
N TRP A 96 12.15 6.59 -14.48
CA TRP A 96 12.44 8.03 -14.61
C TRP A 96 13.49 8.49 -13.60
N ILE A 97 13.39 8.09 -12.33
CA ILE A 97 14.39 8.39 -11.28
C ILE A 97 15.78 7.89 -11.72
N ALA A 98 15.88 6.68 -12.25
CA ALA A 98 17.14 6.11 -12.73
C ALA A 98 17.74 6.91 -13.91
N LYS A 99 16.89 7.36 -14.85
CA LYS A 99 17.31 8.24 -15.95
C LYS A 99 17.81 9.59 -15.44
N GLY A 100 17.09 10.21 -14.48
CA GLY A 100 17.51 11.45 -13.84
C GLY A 100 18.85 11.31 -13.12
N ALA A 101 19.07 10.19 -12.43
CA ALA A 101 20.36 9.87 -11.82
C ALA A 101 21.49 9.80 -12.84
N HIS A 102 21.25 9.16 -13.99
CA HIS A 102 22.23 9.07 -15.07
C HIS A 102 22.57 10.46 -15.64
N LYS A 103 21.57 11.32 -15.86
CA LYS A 103 21.78 12.71 -16.30
C LYS A 103 22.61 13.51 -15.29
N ARG A 104 22.29 13.41 -14.00
CA ARG A 104 23.07 14.05 -12.92
C ARG A 104 24.54 13.62 -12.99
N LEU A 105 24.81 12.32 -13.09
CA LEU A 105 26.18 11.79 -13.17
C LEU A 105 26.93 12.30 -14.41
N ASN A 106 26.21 12.55 -15.50
CA ASN A 106 26.76 13.13 -16.73
C ASN A 106 26.78 14.67 -16.75
N LYS A 107 26.44 15.34 -15.63
CA LYS A 107 26.35 16.81 -15.50
C LYS A 107 25.31 17.47 -16.41
N ASP A 108 24.33 16.72 -16.90
CA ASP A 108 23.15 17.25 -17.58
C ASP A 108 22.12 17.71 -16.54
N ILE A 109 22.33 18.92 -16.01
CA ILE A 109 21.45 19.49 -14.98
C ILE A 109 20.15 20.03 -15.57
N ALA A 110 20.20 20.54 -16.81
CA ALA A 110 19.04 21.12 -17.48
C ALA A 110 17.96 20.08 -17.77
N GLY A 111 18.36 18.83 -18.08
CA GLY A 111 17.44 17.74 -18.40
C GLY A 111 16.96 16.89 -17.21
N LEU A 112 17.29 17.23 -15.96
CA LEU A 112 16.97 16.36 -14.80
C LEU A 112 15.48 16.06 -14.65
N ASN A 113 14.63 17.02 -15.01
CA ASN A 113 13.18 16.91 -14.84
C ASN A 113 12.44 16.48 -16.12
N ASP A 114 13.15 16.15 -17.20
CA ASP A 114 12.51 15.72 -18.45
C ASP A 114 11.67 14.46 -18.20
N GLY A 115 10.39 14.51 -18.59
CA GLY A 115 9.48 13.39 -18.43
C GLY A 115 8.97 13.16 -17.00
N GLN A 116 9.26 14.06 -16.05
CA GLN A 116 8.89 13.89 -14.64
C GLN A 116 7.37 13.84 -14.47
N ALA A 117 6.65 14.78 -15.07
CA ALA A 117 5.19 14.86 -14.93
C ALA A 117 4.51 13.63 -15.54
N GLU A 118 5.01 13.18 -16.69
CA GLU A 118 4.54 12.00 -17.42
C GLU A 118 4.76 10.71 -16.63
N ALA A 119 5.87 10.63 -15.87
CA ALA A 119 6.19 9.48 -15.02
C ALA A 119 5.43 9.51 -13.69
N TYR A 120 5.25 10.70 -13.09
CA TYR A 120 4.62 10.86 -11.78
C TYR A 120 3.10 10.75 -11.81
N ARG A 121 2.44 11.31 -12.84
CA ARG A 121 0.98 11.34 -12.93
C ARG A 121 0.33 9.95 -12.89
N PRO A 122 0.78 8.93 -13.65
CA PRO A 122 0.19 7.59 -13.57
C PRO A 122 0.28 6.98 -12.17
N TYR A 123 1.43 7.14 -11.51
CA TYR A 123 1.62 6.65 -10.14
C TYR A 123 0.64 7.32 -9.17
N MET A 124 0.52 8.65 -9.22
CA MET A 124 -0.46 9.42 -8.44
C MET A 124 -1.89 8.90 -8.66
N GLU A 125 -2.32 8.76 -9.92
CA GLU A 125 -3.67 8.30 -10.25
C GLU A 125 -3.95 6.90 -9.71
N LYS A 126 -3.01 5.96 -9.85
CA LYS A 126 -3.17 4.60 -9.33
C LYS A 126 -3.18 4.55 -7.81
N ARG A 127 -2.37 5.38 -7.14
CA ARG A 127 -2.37 5.49 -5.68
C ARG A 127 -3.71 6.01 -5.17
N GLU A 128 -4.23 7.08 -5.76
CA GLU A 128 -5.54 7.64 -5.38
C GLU A 128 -6.69 6.66 -5.64
N ASN A 129 -6.66 5.93 -6.76
CA ASN A 129 -7.67 4.91 -7.05
C ASN A 129 -7.67 3.80 -5.99
N LEU A 130 -6.48 3.32 -5.58
CA LEU A 130 -6.35 2.33 -4.53
C LEU A 130 -6.85 2.86 -3.17
N LEU A 131 -6.39 4.04 -2.75
CA LEU A 131 -6.80 4.65 -1.48
C LEU A 131 -8.31 4.91 -1.43
N SER A 132 -8.90 5.36 -2.54
CA SER A 132 -10.35 5.55 -2.67
C SER A 132 -11.11 4.22 -2.53
N ALA A 133 -10.63 3.15 -3.18
CA ALA A 133 -11.23 1.82 -3.06
C ALA A 133 -11.12 1.25 -1.64
N LEU A 134 -9.97 1.42 -0.98
CA LEU A 134 -9.76 1.04 0.43
C LEU A 134 -10.68 1.82 1.37
N GLY A 135 -10.83 3.13 1.16
CA GLY A 135 -11.71 3.97 1.94
C GLY A 135 -13.19 3.61 1.76
N LYS A 136 -13.62 3.27 0.53
CA LYS A 136 -14.97 2.76 0.27
C LYS A 136 -15.21 1.44 1.01
N TYR A 137 -14.26 0.52 0.91
CA TYR A 137 -14.33 -0.76 1.63
C TYR A 137 -14.43 -0.59 3.15
N ALA A 138 -13.67 0.35 3.73
CA ALA A 138 -13.73 0.61 5.17
C ALA A 138 -15.15 1.01 5.62
N ARG A 139 -15.83 1.86 4.84
CA ARG A 139 -17.20 2.32 5.13
C ARG A 139 -18.24 1.23 4.97
N GLU A 140 -18.08 0.35 3.99
CA GLU A 140 -19.09 -0.66 3.65
C GLU A 140 -18.98 -1.93 4.50
N GLU A 141 -17.76 -2.33 4.88
CA GLU A 141 -17.49 -3.68 5.38
C GLU A 141 -16.91 -3.69 6.81
N LEU A 142 -16.38 -2.55 7.28
CA LEU A 142 -15.72 -2.44 8.59
C LEU A 142 -16.45 -1.53 9.60
N GLN A 143 -17.34 -0.65 9.13
CA GLN A 143 -18.35 0.01 9.98
C GLN A 143 -19.48 -0.97 10.31
#